data_AF-A0AA38FW01-F1
#
_entry.id   AF-A0AA38FW01-F1
#
_cell.length_a   1.000
_cell.length_b   1.000
_cell.length_c   1.000
_cell.angle_alpha   90.00
_cell.angle_beta   90.00
_cell.angle_gamma   90.00
#
_symmetry.space_group_name_H-M   'P 1'
#
loop_
_entity.id
_entity.type
_entity.pdbx_description
1 polymer ?
#
loop_
_entity_poly.entity_id
_entity_poly.type
_entity_poly.pdbx_seq_one_letter_code
_entity_poly.pdbx_strand_id
1 'polypeptide(L)'
;LQRCGKSCRLRWINYLRPDLKRGCFSIQEERLIIELHKILGNRWAQIAKHLPGRTDNEVKNFWNSCIKKKLLAQGMDLNTHQLINQPTSITESK
;
A
#
# COMPACT_ATOMS: atom_id res chain seq x y z
N LEU A 1 -20.94 -25.22 9.36
CA LEU A 1 -19.66 -24.85 8.69
C LEU A 1 -18.50 -25.20 9.61
N GLN A 2 -17.74 -26.26 9.33
CA GLN A 2 -16.49 -26.53 10.07
C GLN A 2 -15.42 -25.53 9.59
N ARG A 3 -14.82 -24.79 10.52
CA ARG A 3 -13.75 -23.81 10.24
C ARG A 3 -12.55 -24.20 11.11
N CYS A 4 -11.36 -24.25 10.53
CA CYS A 4 -10.15 -24.45 11.31
C CYS A 4 -9.75 -23.15 12.03
N GLY A 5 -9.08 -23.28 13.20
CA GLY A 5 -8.70 -22.13 14.02
C GLY A 5 -7.90 -21.07 13.26
N LYS A 6 -7.06 -21.46 12.29
CA LYS A 6 -6.32 -20.54 11.41
C LYS A 6 -7.25 -19.64 10.60
N SER A 7 -8.31 -20.19 10.02
CA SER A 7 -9.29 -19.43 9.22
C SER A 7 -10.09 -18.48 10.11
N CYS A 8 -10.54 -18.95 11.28
CA CYS A 8 -11.25 -18.11 12.26
C CYS A 8 -10.39 -16.93 12.72
N ARG A 9 -9.13 -17.18 13.08
CA ARG A 9 -8.18 -16.13 13.47
C ARG A 9 -7.95 -15.11 12.36
N LEU A 10 -7.74 -15.58 11.12
CA LEU A 10 -7.56 -14.70 9.97
C LEU A 10 -8.79 -13.81 9.72
N ARG A 11 -9.99 -14.38 9.86
CA ARG A 11 -11.25 -13.64 9.72
C ARG A 11 -11.39 -12.59 10.81
N TRP A 12 -11.06 -12.95 12.06
CA TRP A 12 -11.09 -12.01 13.17
C TRP A 12 -10.19 -10.80 12.90
N ILE A 13 -8.91 -11.05 12.63
CA ILE A 13 -7.90 -10.01 12.43
C ILE A 13 -8.24 -9.07 11.27
N ASN A 14 -8.74 -9.62 10.15
CA ASN A 14 -8.97 -8.83 8.95
C ASN A 14 -10.36 -8.19 8.83
N TYR A 15 -11.34 -8.64 9.60
CA TYR A 15 -12.74 -8.24 9.35
C TYR A 15 -13.60 -8.03 10.61
N LEU A 16 -13.36 -8.77 11.69
CA LEU A 16 -14.25 -8.75 12.87
C LEU A 16 -13.68 -7.97 14.06
N ARG A 17 -12.38 -7.64 14.06
CA ARG A 17 -11.76 -6.83 15.10
C ARG A 17 -12.49 -5.48 15.24
N PRO A 18 -12.92 -5.07 16.45
CA PRO A 18 -13.78 -3.89 16.64
C PRO A 18 -13.07 -2.56 16.35
N ASP A 19 -11.75 -2.52 16.48
CA ASP A 19 -10.88 -1.38 16.19
C ASP A 19 -10.49 -1.26 14.71
N LEU A 20 -11.05 -2.11 13.84
CA LEU A 20 -10.82 -2.04 12.41
C LEU A 20 -11.63 -0.89 11.78
N LYS A 21 -10.93 0.03 11.12
CA LYS A 21 -11.54 1.15 10.41
C LYS A 21 -12.12 0.67 9.09
N ARG A 22 -13.45 0.75 8.95
CA ARG A 22 -14.16 0.34 7.73
C ARG A 22 -14.28 1.52 6.77
N GLY A 23 -14.15 1.24 5.47
CA GLY A 23 -14.35 2.23 4.40
C GLY A 23 -13.06 2.61 3.65
N CYS A 24 -13.17 3.61 2.78
CA CYS A 24 -12.09 4.04 1.89
C CYS A 24 -10.88 4.57 2.66
N PHE A 25 -9.69 4.46 2.06
CA PHE A 25 -8.49 5.12 2.56
C PHE A 25 -8.63 6.63 2.38
N SER A 26 -8.23 7.40 3.40
CA SER A 26 -8.17 8.86 3.26
C SER A 26 -6.97 9.27 2.39
N ILE A 27 -6.98 10.52 1.90
CA ILE A 27 -5.87 11.06 1.10
C ILE A 27 -4.56 11.05 1.91
N GLN A 28 -4.63 11.30 3.22
CA GLN A 28 -3.47 11.25 4.12
C GLN A 28 -2.94 9.82 4.25
N GLU A 29 -3.83 8.85 4.45
CA GLU A 29 -3.46 7.43 4.50
C GLU A 29 -2.86 6.98 3.15
N GLU A 30 -3.42 7.41 2.03
CA GLU A 30 -2.90 7.13 0.68
C GLU A 30 -1.48 7.67 0.48
N ARG A 31 -1.22 8.93 0.83
CA ARG A 31 0.12 9.53 0.74
C ARG A 31 1.13 8.76 1.59
N LEU A 32 0.75 8.40 2.81
CA LEU A 32 1.61 7.65 3.72
C LEU A 32 1.93 6.25 3.17
N ILE A 33 0.95 5.56 2.56
CA ILE A 33 1.18 4.27 1.92
C ILE A 33 2.18 4.39 0.77
N ILE A 34 2.05 5.42 -0.08
CA ILE A 34 2.94 5.66 -1.21
C ILE A 34 4.38 5.90 -0.72
N GLU A 35 4.56 6.78 0.26
CA GLU A 35 5.86 7.12 0.82
C GLU A 35 6.52 5.93 1.51
N LEU A 36 5.78 5.22 2.37
CA LEU A 36 6.32 4.04 3.05
C LEU A 36 6.60 2.91 2.08
N HIS A 37 5.80 2.72 1.04
CA HIS A 37 6.09 1.72 0.01
C HIS A 37 7.35 2.06 -0.77
N LYS A 38 7.62 3.35 -1.04
CA LYS A 38 8.87 3.77 -1.69
C LYS A 38 10.12 3.37 -0.89
N ILE A 39 10.03 3.39 0.44
CA ILE A 39 11.14 3.08 1.35
C ILE A 39 11.20 1.58 1.67
N LEU A 40 10.06 0.97 1.96
CA LEU A 40 9.95 -0.39 2.50
C LEU A 40 9.59 -1.44 1.45
N GLY A 41 9.07 -1.06 0.28
CA GLY A 41 8.52 -1.96 -0.72
C GLY A 41 7.28 -2.72 -0.22
N ASN A 42 7.13 -3.97 -0.64
CA ASN A 42 5.97 -4.84 -0.34
C ASN A 42 5.88 -5.33 1.11
N ARG A 43 6.49 -4.64 2.08
CA ARG A 43 6.45 -4.98 3.52
C ARG A 43 5.16 -4.50 4.17
N TRP A 44 4.02 -5.03 3.72
CA TRP A 44 2.67 -4.56 4.11
C TRP A 44 2.42 -4.55 5.62
N ALA A 45 2.88 -5.59 6.33
CA ALA A 45 2.75 -5.66 7.79
C ALA A 45 3.53 -4.55 8.51
N GLN A 46 4.62 -4.05 7.94
CA GLN A 46 5.38 -2.93 8.49
C GLN A 46 4.70 -1.60 8.15
N ILE A 47 4.21 -1.44 6.92
CA ILE A 47 3.45 -0.24 6.50
C ILE A 47 2.18 -0.08 7.35
N ALA A 48 1.44 -1.16 7.58
CA ALA A 48 0.20 -1.14 8.37
C ALA A 48 0.40 -0.70 9.83
N LYS A 49 1.61 -0.84 10.41
CA LYS A 49 1.91 -0.33 11.75
C LYS A 49 1.80 1.20 11.84
N HIS A 50 1.96 1.90 10.73
CA HIS A 50 1.83 3.35 10.65
C HIS A 50 0.39 3.81 10.33
N LEU A 51 -0.54 2.87 10.13
CA LEU A 51 -1.92 3.14 9.76
C LEU A 51 -2.85 2.56 10.83
N PRO A 52 -3.17 3.34 11.89
CA PRO A 52 -3.99 2.84 12.98
C PRO A 52 -5.37 2.41 12.47
N GLY A 53 -5.79 1.21 12.89
CA GLY A 53 -7.06 0.62 12.47
C GLY A 53 -7.09 0.09 11.03
N ARG A 54 -5.95 0.01 10.34
CA ARG A 54 -5.84 -0.68 9.02
C ARG A 54 -5.01 -1.95 9.12
N THR A 55 -5.34 -2.95 8.31
CA THR A 55 -4.55 -4.18 8.21
C THR A 55 -3.58 -4.16 7.04
N ASP A 56 -2.55 -5.01 7.12
CA ASP A 56 -1.62 -5.29 6.04
C ASP A 56 -2.33 -5.77 4.77
N ASN A 57 -3.39 -6.57 4.91
CA ASN A 57 -4.21 -7.00 3.78
C ASN A 57 -4.94 -5.83 3.11
N GLU A 58 -5.50 -4.90 3.89
CA GLU A 58 -6.14 -3.70 3.35
C GLU A 58 -5.15 -2.81 2.60
N VAL A 59 -3.97 -2.58 3.18
CA VAL A 59 -2.90 -1.79 2.53
C VAL A 59 -2.48 -2.43 1.21
N LYS A 60 -2.20 -3.74 1.21
CA LYS A 60 -1.89 -4.49 -0.01
C LYS A 60 -2.98 -4.37 -1.07
N ASN A 61 -4.25 -4.46 -0.65
CA ASN A 61 -5.38 -4.39 -1.58
C ASN A 61 -5.53 -2.98 -2.15
N PHE A 62 -5.43 -1.95 -1.31
CA PHE A 62 -5.48 -0.57 -1.75
C PHE A 62 -4.38 -0.23 -2.75
N TRP A 63 -3.17 -0.71 -2.51
CA TRP A 63 -2.06 -0.59 -3.44
C TRP A 63 -2.37 -1.21 -4.80
N ASN A 64 -2.76 -2.48 -4.83
CA ASN A 64 -2.98 -3.22 -6.07
C ASN A 64 -4.21 -2.75 -6.86
N SER A 65 -5.26 -2.29 -6.17
CA SER A 65 -6.51 -1.91 -6.81
C SER A 65 -6.59 -0.42 -7.16
N CYS A 66 -5.96 0.46 -6.38
CA CYS A 66 -6.09 1.92 -6.53
C CYS A 66 -4.77 2.54 -6.98
N ILE A 67 -3.72 2.45 -6.17
CA ILE A 67 -2.46 3.17 -6.39
C ILE A 67 -1.77 2.70 -7.68
N LYS A 68 -1.63 1.38 -7.86
CA LYS A 68 -1.03 0.78 -9.06
C LYS A 68 -1.71 1.28 -10.35
N LYS A 69 -3.04 1.39 -10.36
CA LYS A 69 -3.79 1.88 -11.52
C LYS A 69 -3.57 3.38 -11.77
N LYS A 70 -3.54 4.19 -10.71
CA LYS A 70 -3.24 5.63 -10.80
C LYS A 70 -1.84 5.88 -11.37
N LEU A 71 -0.84 5.14 -10.90
CA LEU A 71 0.55 5.27 -11.38
C LEU A 71 0.68 4.87 -12.86
N LEU A 72 0.06 3.77 -13.26
CA LEU A 72 0.03 3.33 -14.66
C LEU A 72 -0.65 4.36 -15.57
N ALA A 73 -1.77 4.94 -15.12
CA ALA A 73 -2.46 6.00 -15.88
C ALA A 73 -1.61 7.28 -16.01
N GLN A 74 -0.67 7.50 -15.08
CA GLN A 74 0.25 8.64 -15.07
C GLN A 74 1.61 8.32 -15.71
N GLY A 75 1.82 7.11 -16.24
CA GLY A 75 3.10 6.71 -16.84
C GLY A 75 4.28 6.63 -15.86
N MET A 76 4.01 6.36 -14.57
CA MET A 76 5.03 6.22 -13.53
C MET A 76 5.38 4.76 -13.26
N ASP A 77 6.66 4.50 -12.93
CA ASP A 77 7.14 3.18 -12.55
C ASP A 77 6.59 2.76 -11.17
N LEU A 78 6.16 1.50 -11.09
CA LEU A 78 5.46 0.89 -9.97
C LEU A 78 6.35 0.59 -8.77
N ASN A 79 7.66 0.47 -8.99
CA ASN A 79 8.61 0.12 -7.94
C ASN A 79 9.32 1.35 -7.37
N THR A 80 9.67 2.32 -8.22
CA THR A 80 10.39 3.53 -7.80
C THR A 80 9.49 4.74 -7.56
N HIS A 81 8.22 4.70 -8.02
CA HIS A 81 7.33 5.87 -8.07
C HIS A 81 7.98 7.08 -8.76
N GLN A 82 8.81 6.81 -9.76
CA GLN A 82 9.45 7.82 -10.58
C GLN A 82 8.78 7.87 -11.96
N LEU A 83 8.68 9.07 -12.53
CA LEU A 83 8.22 9.28 -13.90
C LEU A 83 9.15 8.55 -14.87
N ILE A 84 8.59 7.76 -15.78
CA ILE A 84 9.37 7.05 -16.82
C ILE A 84 9.97 8.03 -17.86
N ASN A 85 9.64 9.33 -17.78
CA ASN A 85 10.19 10.40 -18.63
C ASN A 85 10.84 11.53 -17.83
N GLN A 86 11.94 11.25 -17.12
CA GLN A 86 12.94 12.30 -16.88
C GLN A 86 14.11 12.04 -17.84
N PRO A 87 14.41 12.95 -18.79
CA PRO A 87 15.70 12.88 -19.46
C PRO A 87 16.73 13.01 -18.36
N THR A 88 17.57 11.98 -18.18
CA THR A 88 18.75 12.09 -17.35
C THR A 88 19.53 13.27 -17.88
N SER A 89 19.58 14.36 -17.11
CA SER A 89 20.58 15.40 -17.26
C SER A 89 21.92 14.70 -17.05
N ILE A 90 22.50 14.20 -18.14
CA ILE A 90 23.91 13.89 -18.22
C ILE A 90 24.57 15.25 -18.07
N THR A 91 24.96 15.59 -16.85
CA THR A 91 25.80 16.74 -16.59
C THR A 91 27.17 16.40 -17.18
N GLU A 92 27.38 16.78 -18.44
CA GLU A 92 28.72 17.02 -18.95
C GLU A 92 29.37 18.06 -18.04
N SER A 93 30.52 17.71 -17.47
CA SER A 93 31.41 18.66 -16.81
C SER A 93 32.83 18.18 -17.05
N LYS A 94 33.36 18.71 -18.17
CA LYS A 94 34.75 19.05 -18.52
C LYS A 94 35.88 18.12 -18.08
#